data_AF-A0A661IXP1-F1
#
_entry.id   AF-A0A661IXP1-F1
#
_cell.length_a   1.000
_cell.length_b   1.000
_cell.length_c   1.000
_cell.angle_alpha   90.00
_cell.angle_beta   90.00
_cell.angle_gamma   90.00
#
_symmetry.space_group_name_H-M   'P 1'
#
loop_
_entity.id
_entity.type
_entity.pdbx_description
1 polymer ?
#
loop_
_entity_poly.entity_id
_entity_poly.type
_entity_poly.pdbx_seq_one_letter_code
_entity_poly.pdbx_strand_id
1 'polypeptide(L)'
;MPLKDVPRELLRRVGDKETLKLTFSFKVKGRKGRSVLGGVLFYRRPKDLRVDFLSPWGVTVAELYSSQRGLLLYLPAEGVIYWGGKGRVGEETICLTFYKGGSLPRLIRGEGEGFEFELRVKEAKFNPSLDDKIFAPHLPEGVIYLPLESFLDLLR
;
A
#
# COMPACT_ATOMS: atom_id res chain seq x y z
N MET A 1 -11.38 11.45 -2.65
CA MET A 1 -10.26 12.24 -2.07
C MET A 1 -9.03 12.03 -2.92
N PRO A 2 -8.06 12.95 -2.96
CA PRO A 2 -6.80 12.73 -3.68
C PRO A 2 -6.09 11.45 -3.20
N LEU A 3 -5.53 10.68 -4.13
CA LEU A 3 -4.84 9.42 -3.82
C LEU A 3 -3.72 9.61 -2.79
N LYS A 4 -3.00 10.73 -2.86
CA LYS A 4 -1.94 11.13 -1.92
C LYS A 4 -2.42 11.22 -0.45
N ASP A 5 -3.71 11.47 -0.22
CA ASP A 5 -4.28 11.65 1.12
C ASP A 5 -4.81 10.34 1.73
N VAL A 6 -4.95 9.28 0.92
CA VAL A 6 -5.47 7.98 1.37
C VAL A 6 -4.68 7.38 2.52
N PRO A 7 -3.33 7.32 2.49
CA PRO A 7 -2.57 6.81 3.61
C PRO A 7 -2.88 7.59 4.89
N ARG A 8 -2.96 8.92 4.82
CA ARG A 8 -3.24 9.77 5.97
C ARG A 8 -4.63 9.50 6.55
N GLU A 9 -5.66 9.34 5.72
CA GLU A 9 -7.02 9.04 6.20
C GLU A 9 -7.11 7.65 6.84
N LEU A 10 -6.42 6.65 6.27
CA LEU A 10 -6.32 5.32 6.89
C LEU A 10 -5.64 5.41 8.26
N LEU A 11 -4.53 6.13 8.36
CA LEU A 11 -3.80 6.30 9.62
C LEU A 11 -4.57 7.11 10.65
N ARG A 12 -5.34 8.13 10.24
CA ARG A 12 -6.23 8.89 11.14
C ARG A 12 -7.23 7.97 11.84
N ARG A 13 -7.72 6.93 11.15
CA ARG A 13 -8.67 5.94 11.70
C ARG A 13 -8.02 4.92 12.63
N VAL A 14 -6.71 4.71 12.51
CA VAL A 14 -5.92 3.86 13.43
C VAL A 14 -5.84 4.50 14.83
N GLY A 15 -6.03 5.82 14.95
CA GLY A 15 -6.05 6.55 16.23
C GLY A 15 -4.67 6.64 16.87
N ASP A 16 -4.60 6.49 18.20
CA ASP A 16 -3.36 6.65 18.99
C ASP A 16 -2.46 5.41 19.03
N LYS A 17 -2.59 4.50 18.06
CA LYS A 17 -1.76 3.28 18.04
C LYS A 17 -0.38 3.59 17.46
N GLU A 18 0.66 3.19 18.20
CA GLU A 18 2.04 3.44 17.83
C GLU A 18 2.52 2.51 16.73
N THR A 19 2.07 1.25 16.74
CA THR A 19 2.37 0.28 15.69
C THR A 19 1.13 -0.54 15.31
N LEU A 20 1.11 -1.04 14.06
CA LEU A 20 0.06 -1.92 13.55
C LEU A 20 0.70 -2.95 12.61
N LYS A 21 0.32 -4.21 12.78
CA LYS A 21 0.52 -5.28 11.80
C LYS A 21 -0.84 -5.78 11.34
N LEU A 22 -1.08 -5.80 10.03
CA LEU A 22 -2.36 -6.19 9.45
C LEU A 22 -2.14 -7.15 8.28
N THR A 23 -2.90 -8.23 8.21
CA THR A 23 -2.96 -9.11 7.04
C THR A 23 -4.25 -8.84 6.27
N PHE A 24 -4.16 -8.87 4.94
CA PHE A 24 -5.30 -8.56 4.08
C PHE A 24 -5.38 -9.48 2.86
N SER A 25 -6.57 -9.51 2.25
CA SER A 25 -6.74 -9.93 0.87
C SER A 25 -7.19 -8.75 0.03
N PHE A 26 -6.54 -8.53 -1.10
CA PHE A 26 -6.77 -7.43 -2.02
C PHE A 26 -7.26 -7.98 -3.36
N LYS A 27 -8.46 -7.60 -3.76
CA LYS A 27 -8.99 -7.91 -5.09
C LYS A 27 -8.93 -6.62 -5.89
N VAL A 28 -8.35 -6.66 -7.07
CA VAL A 28 -8.33 -5.52 -7.99
C VAL A 28 -8.93 -5.95 -9.32
N LYS A 29 -9.74 -5.08 -9.91
CA LYS A 29 -10.30 -5.23 -11.24
C LYS A 29 -9.88 -4.00 -12.03
N GLY A 30 -9.06 -4.19 -13.04
CA GLY A 30 -8.67 -3.15 -13.98
C GLY A 30 -9.11 -3.52 -15.41
N ARG A 31 -8.68 -2.72 -16.39
CA ARG A 31 -8.94 -2.97 -17.82
C ARG A 31 -8.47 -4.34 -18.31
N LYS A 32 -7.36 -4.85 -17.76
CA LYS A 32 -6.74 -6.13 -18.14
C LYS A 32 -7.34 -7.35 -17.42
N GLY A 33 -8.35 -7.15 -16.57
CA GLY A 33 -9.04 -8.23 -15.86
C GLY A 33 -8.97 -8.10 -14.34
N ARG A 34 -9.17 -9.23 -13.66
CA ARG A 34 -9.29 -9.29 -12.20
C ARG A 34 -8.16 -10.09 -11.59
N SER A 35 -7.55 -9.53 -10.54
CA SER A 35 -6.48 -10.18 -9.77
C SER A 35 -6.85 -10.23 -8.30
N VAL A 36 -6.35 -11.26 -7.61
CA VAL A 36 -6.48 -11.42 -6.16
C VAL A 36 -5.11 -11.63 -5.57
N LEU A 37 -4.75 -10.78 -4.62
CA LEU A 37 -3.48 -10.77 -3.91
C LEU A 37 -3.74 -10.91 -2.41
N GLY A 38 -2.81 -11.55 -1.71
CA GLY A 38 -2.67 -11.41 -0.27
C GLY A 38 -1.79 -10.22 0.06
N GLY A 39 -1.65 -9.90 1.34
CA GLY A 39 -0.59 -9.00 1.76
C GLY A 39 -0.52 -8.75 3.25
N VAL A 40 0.56 -8.07 3.63
CA VAL A 40 0.83 -7.66 5.00
C VAL A 40 1.15 -6.18 5.01
N LEU A 41 0.50 -5.44 5.91
CA LEU A 41 0.75 -4.04 6.17
C LEU A 41 1.40 -3.88 7.54
N PHE A 42 2.50 -3.14 7.58
CA PHE A 42 3.16 -2.69 8.79
C PHE A 42 3.09 -1.18 8.86
N TYR A 43 2.71 -0.66 10.01
CA TYR A 43 2.70 0.77 10.27
C TYR A 43 3.39 1.06 11.60
N ARG A 44 4.16 2.15 11.62
CA ARG A 44 4.69 2.76 12.82
C ARG A 44 4.49 4.28 12.76
N ARG A 45 3.85 4.80 13.81
CA ARG A 45 3.62 6.22 14.00
C ARG A 45 4.96 6.98 14.03
N PRO A 46 5.03 8.18 13.43
CA PRO A 46 3.96 8.90 12.74
C PRO A 46 3.87 8.64 11.23
N LYS A 47 4.84 7.98 10.60
CA LYS A 47 5.03 8.12 9.15
C LYS A 47 5.55 6.89 8.42
N ASP A 48 5.92 5.81 9.12
CA ASP A 48 6.50 4.64 8.50
C ASP A 48 5.39 3.65 8.14
N LEU A 49 5.27 3.34 6.87
CA LEU A 49 4.33 2.36 6.34
C LEU A 49 5.09 1.42 5.41
N ARG A 50 4.87 0.12 5.57
CA ARG A 50 5.27 -0.89 4.59
C ARG A 50 4.07 -1.74 4.22
N VAL A 51 3.93 -2.05 2.95
CA VAL A 51 2.93 -2.99 2.45
C VAL A 51 3.61 -3.97 1.52
N ASP A 52 3.54 -5.26 1.87
CA ASP A 52 3.97 -6.34 0.99
C ASP A 52 2.74 -6.96 0.35
N PHE A 53 2.67 -6.95 -0.98
CA PHE A 53 1.66 -7.66 -1.75
C PHE A 53 2.18 -9.03 -2.14
N LEU A 54 1.38 -10.06 -1.87
CA LEU A 54 1.74 -11.45 -2.05
C LEU A 54 0.84 -12.10 -3.11
N SER A 55 1.44 -12.91 -3.98
CA SER A 55 0.71 -13.82 -4.84
C SER A 55 0.00 -14.91 -4.00
N PRO A 56 -0.95 -15.67 -4.59
CA PRO A 56 -1.56 -16.81 -3.91
C PRO A 56 -0.57 -17.88 -3.41
N TRP A 57 0.64 -17.93 -3.99
CA TRP A 57 1.71 -18.86 -3.61
C TRP A 57 2.66 -18.29 -2.54
N GLY A 58 2.39 -17.10 -2.01
CA GLY A 58 3.22 -16.47 -0.98
C GLY A 58 4.46 -15.73 -1.49
N VAL A 59 4.59 -15.57 -2.81
CA VAL A 59 5.68 -14.81 -3.43
C VAL A 59 5.36 -13.32 -3.41
N THR A 60 6.31 -12.47 -3.01
CA THR A 60 6.15 -11.01 -3.05
C THR A 60 6.08 -10.52 -4.50
N VAL A 61 4.98 -9.86 -4.86
CA VAL A 61 4.77 -9.28 -6.19
C VAL A 61 5.00 -7.78 -6.23
N ALA A 62 4.84 -7.10 -5.09
CA ALA A 62 5.13 -5.69 -4.94
C ALA A 62 5.41 -5.35 -3.48
N GLU A 63 6.32 -4.42 -3.25
CA GLU A 63 6.57 -3.83 -1.94
C GLU A 63 6.40 -2.32 -2.00
N LEU A 64 5.58 -1.77 -1.11
CA LEU A 64 5.35 -0.34 -0.98
C LEU A 64 5.93 0.14 0.34
N TYR A 65 6.78 1.16 0.30
CA TYR A 65 7.30 1.84 1.47
C TYR A 65 6.87 3.30 1.45
N SER A 66 6.33 3.79 2.56
CA SER A 66 6.11 5.22 2.81
C SER A 66 6.95 5.64 4.01
N SER A 67 7.71 6.70 3.84
CA SER A 67 8.51 7.31 4.92
C SER A 67 8.37 8.83 4.90
N GLN A 68 9.12 9.55 5.72
CA GLN A 68 9.18 11.02 5.61
C GLN A 68 9.72 11.50 4.26
N ARG A 69 10.58 10.70 3.62
CA ARG A 69 11.33 11.08 2.42
C ARG A 69 10.52 10.91 1.13
N GLY A 70 9.54 10.02 1.12
CA GLY A 70 8.79 9.72 -0.09
C GLY A 70 8.06 8.38 -0.02
N LEU A 71 7.60 7.96 -1.20
CA LEU A 71 7.02 6.66 -1.48
C LEU A 71 7.96 5.90 -2.40
N LEU A 72 8.16 4.61 -2.09
CA LEU A 72 8.89 3.65 -2.89
C LEU A 72 7.95 2.50 -3.24
N LEU A 73 7.83 2.15 -4.52
CA LEU A 73 7.18 0.94 -4.97
C LEU A 73 8.22 0.08 -5.69
N TYR A 74 8.50 -1.10 -5.14
CA TYR A 74 9.39 -2.08 -5.76
C TYR A 74 8.56 -3.20 -6.39
N LEU A 75 8.83 -3.52 -7.66
CA LEU A 75 8.26 -4.64 -8.41
C LEU A 75 9.37 -5.68 -8.66
N PRO A 76 9.51 -6.72 -7.81
CA PRO A 76 10.65 -7.64 -7.87
C PRO A 76 10.77 -8.40 -9.20
N ALA A 77 9.65 -8.82 -9.78
CA ALA A 77 9.64 -9.57 -11.03
C ALA A 77 10.13 -8.73 -12.23
N GLU A 78 10.01 -7.41 -12.14
CA GLU A 78 10.45 -6.48 -13.19
C GLU A 78 11.84 -5.92 -12.90
N GLY A 79 12.35 -6.06 -11.66
CA GLY A 79 13.59 -5.43 -11.23
C GLY A 79 13.51 -3.91 -11.23
N VAL A 80 12.32 -3.33 -11.01
CA VAL A 80 12.08 -1.88 -11.10
C VAL A 80 11.65 -1.32 -9.75
N ILE A 81 12.26 -0.19 -9.37
CA ILE A 81 11.88 0.64 -8.24
C ILE A 81 11.34 1.96 -8.75
N TYR A 82 10.09 2.24 -8.39
CA TYR A 82 9.45 3.53 -8.59
C TYR A 82 9.57 4.38 -7.33
N TRP A 83 10.12 5.58 -7.42
CA TRP A 83 10.34 6.47 -6.28
C TRP A 83 9.84 7.88 -6.54
N GLY A 84 9.20 8.48 -5.52
CA GLY A 84 8.70 9.85 -5.61
C GLY A 84 8.48 10.51 -4.25
N GLY A 85 8.66 11.83 -4.20
CA GLY A 85 8.32 12.63 -3.02
C GLY A 85 6.80 12.68 -2.78
N LYS A 86 6.38 12.83 -1.51
CA LYS A 86 4.95 12.83 -1.12
C LYS A 86 4.08 13.89 -1.83
N GLY A 87 4.68 14.91 -2.44
CA GLY A 87 3.98 15.96 -3.16
C GLY A 87 3.67 15.66 -4.63
N ARG A 88 4.19 14.56 -5.22
CA ARG A 88 4.05 14.29 -6.66
C ARG A 88 3.13 13.13 -7.02
N VAL A 89 2.53 12.47 -6.03
CA VAL A 89 1.45 11.50 -6.26
C VAL A 89 0.20 12.28 -6.65
N GLY A 90 -0.35 11.96 -7.83
CA GLY A 90 -1.26 12.81 -8.61
C GLY A 90 -2.51 13.36 -7.89
N GLU A 91 -3.15 14.34 -8.53
CA GLU A 91 -4.44 14.91 -8.10
C GLU A 91 -5.63 13.96 -8.33
N GLU A 92 -5.37 12.77 -8.86
CA GLU A 92 -6.39 11.76 -9.12
C GLU A 92 -7.18 11.47 -7.86
N THR A 93 -8.50 11.59 -7.99
CA THR A 93 -9.43 11.34 -6.92
C THR A 93 -9.82 9.89 -6.91
N ILE A 94 -9.65 9.25 -5.76
CA ILE A 94 -10.19 7.92 -5.49
C ILE A 94 -11.37 8.02 -4.53
N CYS A 95 -12.44 7.28 -4.85
CA CYS A 95 -13.59 7.13 -3.98
C CYS A 95 -13.35 5.93 -3.07
N LEU A 96 -13.35 6.14 -1.76
CA LEU A 96 -13.16 5.08 -0.77
C LEU A 96 -14.43 4.88 0.05
N THR A 97 -14.92 3.65 0.07
CA THR A 97 -16.03 3.23 0.91
C THR A 97 -15.52 2.29 2.00
N PHE A 98 -15.68 2.72 3.24
CA PHE A 98 -15.26 1.99 4.43
C PHE A 98 -16.44 1.24 5.04
N TYR A 99 -16.32 -0.08 5.13
CA TYR A 99 -17.33 -0.91 5.77
C TYR A 99 -16.92 -1.20 7.21
N LYS A 100 -17.87 -0.99 8.12
CA LYS A 100 -17.65 -1.01 9.57
C LYS A 100 -16.95 -2.30 10.03
N GLY A 101 -15.95 -2.12 10.87
CA GLY A 101 -15.35 -3.18 11.67
C GLY A 101 -15.31 -2.74 13.15
N GLY A 102 -14.34 -3.25 13.90
CA GLY A 102 -14.04 -2.76 15.25
C GLY A 102 -13.26 -1.45 15.20
N SER A 103 -12.03 -1.46 15.73
CA SER A 103 -11.09 -0.34 15.66
C SER A 103 -10.55 -0.05 14.25
N LEU A 104 -10.71 -0.99 13.30
CA LEU A 104 -10.36 -0.81 11.89
C LEU A 104 -11.52 -1.23 10.99
N PRO A 105 -11.65 -0.64 9.79
CA PRO A 105 -12.60 -1.11 8.80
C PRO A 105 -12.30 -2.56 8.43
N ARG A 106 -13.33 -3.42 8.37
CA ARG A 106 -13.17 -4.82 7.96
C ARG A 106 -12.97 -4.95 6.45
N LEU A 107 -13.55 -4.00 5.72
CA LEU A 107 -13.52 -3.96 4.27
C LEU A 107 -13.39 -2.51 3.81
N ILE A 108 -12.51 -2.30 2.83
CA ILE A 108 -12.33 -1.03 2.14
C ILE A 108 -12.57 -1.31 0.66
N ARG A 109 -13.50 -0.59 0.05
CA ARG A 109 -13.66 -0.58 -1.41
C ARG A 109 -13.13 0.73 -1.95
N GLY A 110 -12.41 0.64 -3.06
CA GLY A 110 -11.92 1.81 -3.78
C GLY A 110 -12.32 1.75 -5.24
N GLU A 111 -12.66 2.90 -5.79
CA GLU A 111 -12.96 3.08 -7.21
C GLU A 111 -12.24 4.33 -7.71
N GLY A 112 -11.49 4.17 -8.79
CA GLY A 112 -10.76 5.22 -9.49
C GLY A 112 -10.91 5.06 -11.00
N GLU A 113 -10.28 5.94 -11.77
CA GLU A 113 -10.37 5.88 -13.23
C GLU A 113 -9.77 4.58 -13.76
N GLY A 114 -10.62 3.70 -14.31
CA GLY A 114 -10.19 2.45 -14.94
C GLY A 114 -9.91 1.28 -13.99
N PHE A 115 -10.12 1.44 -12.68
CA PHE A 115 -9.95 0.35 -11.73
C PHE A 115 -10.89 0.42 -10.52
N GLU A 116 -11.24 -0.76 -10.01
CA GLU A 116 -11.93 -0.97 -8.74
C GLU A 116 -11.11 -1.93 -7.87
N PHE A 117 -11.15 -1.74 -6.56
CA PHE A 117 -10.56 -2.69 -5.63
C PHE A 117 -11.40 -2.97 -4.39
N GLU A 118 -11.17 -4.13 -3.81
CA GLU A 118 -11.71 -4.58 -2.54
C GLU A 118 -10.57 -5.08 -1.64
N LEU A 119 -10.27 -4.36 -0.56
CA LEU A 119 -9.32 -4.76 0.48
C LEU A 119 -10.10 -5.28 1.70
N ARG A 120 -9.95 -6.57 2.01
CA ARG A 120 -10.51 -7.17 3.23
C ARG A 120 -9.41 -7.42 4.25
N VAL A 121 -9.61 -6.88 5.45
CA VAL A 121 -8.76 -7.15 6.60
C VAL A 121 -9.05 -8.57 7.10
N LYS A 122 -8.00 -9.35 7.31
CA LYS A 122 -8.06 -10.73 7.82
C LYS A 122 -7.71 -10.77 9.31
N GLU A 123 -6.59 -10.17 9.67
CA GLU A 123 -6.11 -10.06 11.04
C GLU A 123 -5.48 -8.68 11.25
N ALA A 124 -5.62 -8.14 12.45
CA ALA A 124 -4.96 -6.91 12.87
C ALA A 124 -4.42 -7.05 14.29
N LYS A 125 -3.14 -6.70 14.48
CA LYS A 125 -2.48 -6.62 15.78
C LYS A 125 -2.05 -5.18 16.01
N PHE A 126 -2.53 -4.60 17.11
CA PHE A 126 -2.17 -3.24 17.53
C PHE A 126 -1.03 -3.28 18.54
N ASN A 127 -0.15 -2.29 18.44
CA ASN A 127 1.05 -2.17 19.26
C ASN A 127 1.96 -3.43 19.28
N PRO A 128 2.14 -4.19 18.18
CA PRO A 128 3.14 -5.25 18.17
C PRO A 128 4.56 -4.67 18.23
N SER A 129 5.49 -5.45 18.78
CA SER A 129 6.93 -5.18 18.58
C SER A 129 7.27 -5.37 17.09
N LEU A 130 7.85 -4.34 16.47
CA LEU A 130 8.26 -4.32 15.07
C LEU A 130 9.75 -3.99 15.00
N ASP A 131 10.51 -4.79 14.26
CA ASP A 131 11.93 -4.53 13.99
C ASP A 131 12.08 -3.32 13.03
N ASP A 132 13.04 -2.44 13.30
CA ASP A 132 13.35 -1.29 12.45
C ASP A 132 13.64 -1.68 11.00
N LYS A 133 14.25 -2.86 10.79
CA LYS A 133 14.58 -3.39 9.48
C LYS A 133 13.35 -3.63 8.61
N ILE A 134 12.16 -3.80 9.21
CA ILE A 134 10.90 -3.92 8.45
C ILE A 134 10.70 -2.68 7.56
N PHE A 135 11.06 -1.50 8.05
CA PHE A 135 10.83 -0.23 7.36
C PHE A 135 12.02 0.22 6.50
N ALA A 136 13.11 -0.54 6.48
CA ALA A 136 14.24 -0.31 5.59
C ALA A 136 14.01 -1.05 4.27
N PRO A 137 13.86 -0.36 3.12
CA PRO A 137 13.69 -1.03 1.84
C PRO A 137 14.94 -1.84 1.50
N HIS A 138 14.74 -3.10 1.11
CA HIS A 138 15.81 -3.90 0.53
C HIS A 138 15.95 -3.52 -0.95
N LEU A 139 17.12 -2.98 -1.30
CA LEU A 139 17.41 -2.50 -2.65
C LEU A 139 18.42 -3.47 -3.29
N PRO A 140 17.97 -4.48 -4.04
CA PRO A 140 18.89 -5.40 -4.69
C PRO A 140 19.71 -4.70 -5.76
N GLU A 141 20.90 -5.24 -6.04
CA GLU A 141 21.74 -4.75 -7.14
C GLU A 141 21.08 -4.97 -8.50
N GLY A 142 21.36 -4.09 -9.46
CA GLY A 142 20.87 -4.21 -10.84
C GLY A 142 19.42 -3.75 -11.08
N VAL A 143 18.76 -3.15 -10.09
CA VAL A 143 17.40 -2.60 -10.26
C VAL A 143 17.40 -1.27 -11.02
N ILE A 144 16.34 -1.05 -11.80
CA ILE A 144 16.09 0.20 -12.52
C ILE A 144 15.30 1.15 -11.62
N TYR A 145 15.75 2.40 -11.48
CA TYR A 145 15.02 3.43 -10.75
C TYR A 145 14.24 4.32 -11.71
N LEU A 146 12.93 4.42 -11.49
CA LEU A 146 12.02 5.26 -12.25
C LEU A 146 11.26 6.23 -11.32
N PRO A 147 10.81 7.38 -11.83
CA PRO A 147 9.90 8.26 -11.10
C PRO A 147 8.57 7.54 -10.80
N LEU A 148 7.99 7.77 -9.61
CA LEU A 148 6.70 7.17 -9.23
C LEU A 148 5.56 7.54 -10.20
N GLU A 149 5.65 8.71 -10.81
CA GLU A 149 4.71 9.21 -11.81
C GLU A 149 4.64 8.28 -13.03
N SER A 150 5.77 7.69 -13.43
CA SER A 150 5.81 6.73 -14.55
C SER A 150 5.00 5.47 -14.27
N PHE A 151 4.89 5.04 -13.00
CA PHE A 151 4.01 3.92 -12.64
C PHE A 151 2.53 4.31 -12.75
N LEU A 152 2.18 5.53 -12.33
CA LEU A 152 0.79 6.01 -12.40
C LEU A 152 0.31 6.12 -13.84
N ASP A 153 1.17 6.56 -14.76
CA ASP A 153 0.85 6.61 -16.18
C ASP A 153 0.56 5.22 -16.78
N LEU A 154 1.13 4.14 -16.24
CA LEU A 154 0.82 2.76 -16.67
C LEU A 154 -0.57 2.29 -16.25
N LEU A 155 -1.20 2.94 -15.26
CA LEU A 155 -2.53 2.59 -14.76
C LEU A 155 -3.66 3.27 -15.54
N ARG A 156 -3.34 4.29 -16.36
CA ARG A 156 -4.29 5.07 -17.18
C ARG A 156 -4.70 4.38 -18.48
#